data_AF-A0A2D9KN56-F1
#
_entry.id   AF-A0A2D9KN56-F1
#
_cell.length_a   1.000
_cell.length_b   1.000
_cell.length_c   1.000
_cell.angle_alpha   90.00
_cell.angle_beta   90.00
_cell.angle_gamma   90.00
#
_symmetry.space_group_name_H-M   'P 1'
#
loop_
_entity.id
_entity.type
_entity.pdbx_description
1 polymer ?
#
loop_
_entity_poly.entity_id
_entity_poly.type
_entity_poly.pdbx_seq_one_letter_code
_entity_poly.pdbx_strand_id
1 'polypeptide(L)'
;MKLGGIQEGFRRAGAAFRKEVDIGGETVAEAYRRTRAAQNKTAEGTDLGERTGRHLFGNRILENLGRADKRGMVVRRQMGIGLEQDPMARAGQLTGSLARDIMNDETRGLWWLLNAFQATGDMITQEVQKRANPGLYQGSLKKGDRDRSGALKLLTIPTGIAINTGLGLMTPFGGAEGYKAAIPSAEDPTKTDNVLGEMALKYFMGRTGNLLPYEEFKKVRPDVSASEFGKYKAFKYDKREDWNPFDDGKATLLAGALKMTDEGIHGPELQFLGRGLPVTTGITPYATALAGSVAGLRGRKVGKGAITAGTLGGLAGLGAGQVVGNAIEQERRRRNMVENELNGEL
;
A
#
# COMPACT_ATOMS: atom_id res chain seq x y z
N MET A 1 -52.07 -11.10 -3.65
CA MET A 1 -50.69 -11.23 -4.18
C MET A 1 -50.42 -12.71 -4.38
N LYS A 2 -50.26 -13.18 -5.63
CA LYS A 2 -50.18 -14.63 -5.93
C LYS A 2 -48.82 -15.19 -5.52
N LEU A 3 -48.79 -16.24 -4.70
CA LEU A 3 -47.59 -16.96 -4.23
C LEU A 3 -46.59 -17.32 -5.35
N GLY A 4 -47.07 -17.55 -6.57
CA GLY A 4 -46.21 -17.82 -7.74
C GLY A 4 -45.28 -16.67 -8.16
N GLY A 5 -45.66 -15.41 -7.94
CA GLY A 5 -44.81 -14.26 -8.29
C GLY A 5 -43.60 -14.09 -7.38
N ILE A 6 -43.72 -14.48 -6.11
CA ILE A 6 -42.63 -14.43 -5.13
C ILE A 6 -41.63 -15.55 -5.40
N GLN A 7 -42.12 -16.77 -5.65
CA GLN A 7 -41.26 -17.92 -6.00
C GLN A 7 -40.47 -17.66 -7.28
N GLU A 8 -41.10 -17.05 -8.29
CA GLU A 8 -40.41 -16.70 -9.52
C GLU A 8 -39.37 -15.59 -9.32
N GLY A 9 -39.64 -14.62 -8.45
CA GLY A 9 -38.67 -13.60 -8.04
C GLY A 9 -37.42 -14.20 -7.38
N PHE A 10 -37.58 -15.13 -6.44
CA PHE A 10 -36.45 -15.82 -5.81
C PHE A 10 -35.65 -16.67 -6.81
N ARG A 11 -36.32 -17.32 -7.75
CA ARG A 11 -35.65 -18.09 -8.82
C ARG A 11 -34.78 -17.18 -9.69
N ARG A 12 -35.28 -15.99 -10.05
CA ARG A 12 -34.52 -14.98 -10.82
C ARG A 12 -33.35 -14.43 -10.02
N ALA A 13 -33.54 -14.12 -8.74
CA ALA A 13 -32.47 -13.70 -7.84
C ALA A 13 -31.36 -14.77 -7.74
N GLY A 14 -31.72 -16.03 -7.53
CA GLY A 14 -30.76 -17.13 -7.46
C GLY A 14 -30.03 -17.39 -8.78
N ALA A 15 -30.69 -17.21 -9.92
CA ALA A 15 -30.05 -17.31 -11.24
C ALA A 15 -29.05 -16.18 -11.47
N ALA A 16 -29.42 -14.94 -11.13
CA ALA A 16 -28.52 -13.78 -11.22
C ALA A 16 -27.33 -13.89 -10.26
N PHE A 17 -27.55 -14.41 -9.05
CA PHE A 17 -26.48 -14.71 -8.10
C PHE A 17 -25.45 -15.68 -8.67
N ARG A 18 -25.89 -16.85 -9.17
CA ARG A 18 -24.99 -17.86 -9.76
C ARG A 18 -24.22 -17.31 -10.96
N LYS A 19 -24.95 -16.66 -11.88
CA LYS A 19 -24.36 -15.98 -13.04
C LYS A 19 -23.24 -15.04 -12.63
N GLU A 20 -23.42 -14.26 -11.56
CA GLU A 20 -22.44 -13.27 -11.10
C GLU A 20 -21.23 -13.91 -10.39
N VAL A 21 -21.44 -14.99 -9.63
CA VAL A 21 -20.37 -15.78 -9.00
C VAL A 21 -19.46 -16.43 -10.05
N ASP A 22 -20.05 -16.89 -11.16
CA ASP A 22 -19.33 -17.56 -12.24
C ASP A 22 -18.55 -16.59 -13.16
N ILE A 23 -18.71 -15.27 -13.00
CA ILE A 23 -17.93 -14.30 -13.78
C ILE A 23 -16.47 -14.36 -13.33
N GLY A 24 -15.59 -14.77 -14.25
CA GLY A 24 -14.15 -14.83 -14.01
C GLY A 24 -13.49 -13.47 -13.80
N GLY A 25 -12.32 -13.48 -13.16
CA GLY A 25 -11.49 -12.29 -12.96
C GLY A 25 -11.11 -11.59 -14.28
N GLU A 26 -10.69 -12.38 -15.28
CA GLU A 26 -10.24 -11.86 -16.57
C GLU A 26 -11.37 -11.16 -17.35
N THR A 27 -12.61 -11.65 -17.27
CA THR A 27 -13.77 -11.00 -17.88
C THR A 27 -14.00 -9.59 -17.33
N VAL A 28 -13.82 -9.41 -16.02
CA VAL A 28 -13.95 -8.10 -15.37
C VAL A 28 -12.73 -7.21 -15.66
N ALA A 29 -11.53 -7.78 -15.70
CA ALA A 29 -10.33 -7.06 -16.13
C ALA A 29 -10.45 -6.56 -17.57
N GLU A 30 -11.01 -7.38 -18.46
CA GLU A 30 -11.29 -6.99 -19.84
C GLU A 30 -12.37 -5.90 -19.91
N ALA A 31 -13.44 -6.01 -19.13
CA ALA A 31 -14.48 -4.98 -19.07
C ALA A 31 -13.92 -3.63 -18.61
N TYR A 32 -13.00 -3.64 -17.63
CA TYR A 32 -12.27 -2.46 -17.19
C TYR A 32 -11.42 -1.86 -18.32
N ARG A 33 -10.60 -2.68 -19.01
CA ARG A 33 -9.75 -2.22 -20.12
C ARG A 33 -10.58 -1.65 -21.28
N ARG A 34 -11.69 -2.30 -21.65
CA ARG A 34 -12.62 -1.81 -22.68
C ARG A 34 -13.30 -0.50 -22.26
N THR A 35 -13.67 -0.37 -20.99
CA THR A 35 -14.23 0.89 -20.45
C THR A 35 -13.21 2.03 -20.55
N ARG A 36 -11.95 1.78 -20.20
CA ARG A 36 -10.87 2.77 -20.34
C ARG A 36 -10.60 3.14 -21.79
N ALA A 37 -10.58 2.16 -22.69
CA ALA A 37 -10.44 2.40 -24.12
C ALA A 37 -11.59 3.29 -24.64
N ALA A 38 -12.84 3.02 -24.24
CA ALA A 38 -13.99 3.87 -24.56
C ALA A 38 -13.89 5.28 -23.95
N GLN A 39 -13.08 5.47 -22.92
CA GLN A 39 -12.76 6.77 -22.31
C GLN A 39 -11.52 7.44 -22.91
N ASN A 40 -10.92 6.88 -23.98
CA ASN A 40 -9.64 7.32 -24.55
C ASN A 40 -8.49 7.33 -23.52
N LYS A 41 -8.55 6.41 -22.56
CA LYS A 41 -7.51 6.19 -21.56
C LYS A 41 -6.66 4.99 -21.95
N THR A 42 -5.43 4.99 -21.45
CA THR A 42 -4.51 3.85 -21.56
C THR A 42 -5.14 2.57 -20.99
N ALA A 43 -4.71 1.40 -21.47
CA ALA A 43 -5.26 0.11 -21.03
C ALA A 43 -5.19 -0.08 -19.51
N GLU A 44 -4.08 0.38 -18.92
CA GLU A 44 -3.78 0.27 -17.49
C GLU A 44 -4.12 1.58 -16.76
N GLY A 45 -4.57 1.45 -15.53
CA GLY A 45 -4.88 2.56 -14.64
C GLY A 45 -3.77 2.84 -13.64
N THR A 46 -4.03 3.75 -12.71
CA THR A 46 -3.33 3.68 -11.42
C THR A 46 -3.77 2.42 -10.68
N ASP A 47 -2.95 1.87 -9.79
CA ASP A 47 -3.28 0.63 -9.06
C ASP A 47 -4.63 0.72 -8.32
N LEU A 48 -4.92 1.86 -7.69
CA LEU A 48 -6.23 2.11 -7.06
C LEU A 48 -7.34 2.11 -8.10
N GLY A 49 -7.14 2.79 -9.23
CA GLY A 49 -8.14 2.86 -10.30
C GLY A 49 -8.38 1.51 -10.97
N GLU A 50 -7.36 0.66 -11.05
CA GLU A 50 -7.45 -0.70 -11.61
C GLU A 50 -8.16 -1.65 -10.66
N ARG A 51 -7.76 -1.67 -9.39
CA ARG A 51 -8.40 -2.52 -8.35
C ARG A 51 -9.85 -2.11 -8.13
N THR A 52 -10.13 -0.83 -7.89
CA THR A 52 -11.52 -0.36 -7.71
C THR A 52 -12.37 -0.54 -8.97
N GLY A 53 -11.77 -0.38 -10.16
CA GLY A 53 -12.45 -0.59 -11.43
C GLY A 53 -12.79 -2.05 -11.72
N ARG A 54 -12.03 -2.98 -11.14
CA ARG A 54 -12.27 -4.44 -11.20
C ARG A 54 -13.16 -4.98 -10.09
N HIS A 55 -13.48 -4.17 -9.08
CA HIS A 55 -14.46 -4.55 -8.06
C HIS A 55 -15.88 -4.54 -8.61
N LEU A 56 -16.42 -5.72 -8.90
CA LEU A 56 -17.74 -5.83 -9.49
C LEU A 56 -18.82 -5.38 -8.50
N PHE A 57 -18.66 -5.72 -7.21
CA PHE A 57 -19.59 -5.28 -6.17
C PHE A 57 -19.67 -3.75 -6.07
N GLY A 58 -18.52 -3.07 -6.06
CA GLY A 58 -18.46 -1.60 -6.06
C GLY A 58 -19.12 -1.01 -7.30
N ASN A 59 -18.86 -1.59 -8.48
CA ASN A 59 -19.54 -1.20 -9.72
C ASN A 59 -21.07 -1.39 -9.61
N ARG A 60 -21.56 -2.49 -9.04
CA ARG A 60 -23.01 -2.74 -8.85
C ARG A 60 -23.67 -1.74 -7.93
N ILE A 61 -23.01 -1.36 -6.83
CA ILE A 61 -23.51 -0.29 -5.95
C ILE A 61 -23.66 1.00 -6.76
N LEU A 62 -22.60 1.40 -7.47
CA LEU A 62 -22.62 2.63 -8.25
C LEU A 62 -23.66 2.60 -9.38
N GLU A 63 -23.87 1.45 -10.01
CA GLU A 63 -24.88 1.25 -11.06
C GLU A 63 -26.30 1.36 -10.50
N ASN A 64 -26.58 0.73 -9.35
CA ASN A 64 -27.89 0.84 -8.68
C ASN A 64 -28.17 2.25 -8.18
N LEU A 65 -27.14 3.00 -7.78
CA LEU A 65 -27.25 4.40 -7.36
C LEU A 65 -27.29 5.39 -8.55
N GLY A 66 -27.16 4.92 -9.79
CA GLY A 66 -27.10 5.78 -10.97
C GLY A 66 -25.84 6.67 -11.05
N ARG A 67 -24.80 6.34 -10.26
CA ARG A 67 -23.52 7.07 -10.19
C ARG A 67 -22.40 6.41 -11.00
N ALA A 68 -22.65 5.26 -11.61
CA ALA A 68 -21.68 4.57 -12.44
C ALA A 68 -21.37 5.31 -13.75
N ASP A 69 -20.15 5.14 -14.25
CA ASP A 69 -19.75 5.66 -15.56
C ASP A 69 -20.61 5.05 -16.68
N LYS A 70 -21.25 5.92 -17.48
CA LYS A 70 -22.18 5.50 -18.53
C LYS A 70 -21.50 4.66 -19.61
N ARG A 71 -20.24 4.95 -19.95
CA ARG A 71 -19.49 4.17 -20.95
C ARG A 71 -19.17 2.79 -20.41
N GLY A 72 -18.77 2.69 -19.15
CA GLY A 72 -18.55 1.40 -18.47
C GLY A 72 -19.79 0.54 -18.37
N MET A 73 -20.96 1.14 -18.11
CA MET A 73 -22.23 0.40 -18.12
C MET A 73 -22.55 -0.19 -19.50
N VAL A 74 -22.32 0.57 -20.58
CA VAL A 74 -22.52 0.09 -21.96
C VAL A 74 -21.57 -1.07 -22.27
N VAL A 75 -20.29 -0.94 -21.92
CA VAL A 75 -19.29 -2.00 -22.12
C VAL A 75 -19.69 -3.27 -21.39
N ARG A 76 -20.03 -3.18 -20.09
CA ARG A 76 -20.45 -4.34 -19.29
C ARG A 76 -21.72 -4.99 -19.85
N ARG A 77 -22.68 -4.20 -20.33
CA ARG A 77 -23.88 -4.70 -20.99
C ARG A 77 -23.55 -5.46 -22.28
N GLN A 78 -22.66 -4.92 -23.12
CA GLN A 78 -22.18 -5.60 -24.33
C GLN A 78 -21.45 -6.91 -24.05
N MET A 79 -20.80 -7.00 -22.88
CA MET A 79 -20.10 -8.20 -22.43
C MET A 79 -21.01 -9.20 -21.68
N GLY A 80 -22.33 -8.96 -21.61
CA GLY A 80 -23.27 -9.83 -20.91
C GLY A 80 -23.21 -9.76 -19.38
N ILE A 81 -22.37 -8.88 -18.83
CA ILE A 81 -22.18 -8.64 -17.38
C ILE A 81 -22.77 -7.30 -16.94
N GLY A 82 -23.76 -6.78 -17.66
CA GLY A 82 -24.47 -5.55 -17.30
C GLY A 82 -25.35 -5.71 -16.06
N LEU A 83 -25.78 -4.58 -15.48
CA LEU A 83 -26.79 -4.57 -14.42
C LEU A 83 -28.10 -5.21 -14.95
N GLU A 84 -28.66 -6.14 -14.18
CA GLU A 84 -29.95 -6.77 -14.48
C GLU A 84 -31.08 -5.73 -14.46
N GLN A 85 -32.19 -5.98 -15.17
CA GLN A 85 -33.31 -5.03 -15.21
C GLN A 85 -34.32 -5.26 -14.08
N ASP A 86 -34.52 -6.53 -13.70
CA ASP A 86 -35.46 -6.96 -12.68
C ASP A 86 -34.91 -6.69 -11.26
N PRO A 87 -35.69 -6.08 -10.34
CA PRO A 87 -35.21 -5.75 -9.00
C PRO A 87 -34.75 -6.96 -8.17
N MET A 88 -35.41 -8.11 -8.31
CA MET A 88 -35.01 -9.33 -7.60
C MET A 88 -33.75 -9.92 -8.21
N ALA A 89 -33.63 -9.90 -9.53
CA ALA A 89 -32.38 -10.26 -10.21
C ALA A 89 -31.22 -9.35 -9.80
N ARG A 90 -31.44 -8.03 -9.64
CA ARG A 90 -30.43 -7.08 -9.13
C ARG A 90 -29.99 -7.40 -7.71
N ALA A 91 -30.92 -7.77 -6.82
CA ALA A 91 -30.58 -8.17 -5.46
C ALA A 91 -29.69 -9.42 -5.45
N GLY A 92 -30.02 -10.41 -6.29
CA GLY A 92 -29.19 -11.60 -6.51
C GLY A 92 -27.82 -11.26 -7.11
N GLN A 93 -27.77 -10.34 -8.07
CA GLN A 93 -26.53 -9.85 -8.69
C GLN A 93 -25.64 -9.09 -7.70
N LEU A 94 -26.21 -8.23 -6.85
CA LEU A 94 -25.48 -7.48 -5.85
C LEU A 94 -24.84 -8.41 -4.82
N THR A 95 -25.60 -9.40 -4.32
CA THR A 95 -25.06 -10.39 -3.38
C THR A 95 -24.07 -11.36 -4.05
N GLY A 96 -24.32 -11.74 -5.31
CA GLY A 96 -23.40 -12.58 -6.10
C GLY A 96 -22.07 -11.90 -6.40
N SER A 97 -22.08 -10.59 -6.70
CA SER A 97 -20.86 -9.83 -6.96
C SER A 97 -20.01 -9.65 -5.69
N LEU A 98 -20.64 -9.51 -4.52
CA LEU A 98 -19.92 -9.53 -3.24
C LEU A 98 -19.27 -10.89 -2.99
N ALA A 99 -20.01 -11.99 -3.18
CA ALA A 99 -19.49 -13.34 -3.02
C ALA A 99 -18.33 -13.62 -4.00
N ARG A 100 -18.49 -13.23 -5.27
CA ARG A 100 -17.43 -13.29 -6.29
C ARG A 100 -16.19 -12.52 -5.88
N ASP A 101 -16.32 -11.26 -5.46
CA ASP A 101 -15.15 -10.45 -5.08
C ASP A 101 -14.41 -11.02 -3.86
N ILE A 102 -15.12 -11.75 -2.97
CA ILE A 102 -14.51 -12.51 -1.87
C ILE A 102 -13.81 -13.78 -2.39
N MET A 103 -14.42 -14.53 -3.32
CA MET A 103 -13.90 -15.80 -3.84
C MET A 103 -12.73 -15.63 -4.81
N ASN A 104 -12.77 -14.62 -5.68
CA ASN A 104 -11.78 -14.37 -6.73
C ASN A 104 -10.62 -13.47 -6.28
N ASP A 105 -10.40 -13.36 -4.97
CA ASP A 105 -9.27 -12.64 -4.36
C ASP A 105 -9.22 -11.12 -4.63
N GLU A 106 -10.23 -10.52 -5.28
CA GLU A 106 -10.28 -9.07 -5.56
C GLU A 106 -10.35 -8.27 -4.24
N THR A 107 -11.21 -8.71 -3.29
CA THR A 107 -11.30 -8.11 -1.95
C THR A 107 -10.02 -8.33 -1.14
N ARG A 108 -9.35 -9.47 -1.35
CA ARG A 108 -8.04 -9.73 -0.74
C ARG A 108 -6.96 -8.89 -1.39
N GLY A 109 -7.06 -8.55 -2.67
CA GLY A 109 -6.22 -7.60 -3.37
C GLY A 109 -6.34 -6.18 -2.80
N LEU A 110 -7.56 -5.70 -2.52
CA LEU A 110 -7.75 -4.46 -1.76
C LEU A 110 -7.16 -4.56 -0.35
N TRP A 111 -7.33 -5.69 0.32
CA TRP A 111 -6.73 -5.92 1.63
C TRP A 111 -5.20 -5.93 1.57
N TRP A 112 -4.56 -6.52 0.56
CA TRP A 112 -3.10 -6.48 0.35
C TRP A 112 -2.60 -5.09 -0.03
N LEU A 113 -3.38 -4.34 -0.82
CA LEU A 113 -3.12 -2.93 -1.14
C LEU A 113 -3.05 -2.10 0.15
N LEU A 114 -3.98 -2.37 1.06
CA LEU A 114 -4.05 -1.70 2.35
C LEU A 114 -3.04 -2.28 3.34
N ASN A 115 -2.73 -3.59 3.33
CA ASN A 115 -1.87 -4.30 4.30
C ASN A 115 -0.35 -4.06 4.07
N ALA A 116 0.07 -3.76 2.84
CA ALA A 116 1.47 -3.49 2.55
C ALA A 116 1.73 -1.98 2.43
N PHE A 117 2.59 -1.43 3.29
CA PHE A 117 3.11 -0.07 3.15
C PHE A 117 3.61 0.23 1.74
N GLN A 118 4.24 -0.75 1.08
CA GLN A 118 4.71 -0.65 -0.30
C GLN A 118 3.54 -0.38 -1.26
N ALA A 119 2.47 -1.17 -1.17
CA ALA A 119 1.33 -1.05 -2.08
C ALA A 119 0.53 0.25 -1.84
N THR A 120 0.39 0.67 -0.58
CA THR A 120 -0.23 1.96 -0.24
C THR A 120 0.63 3.14 -0.72
N GLY A 121 1.96 3.06 -0.55
CA GLY A 121 2.89 4.06 -1.05
C GLY A 121 2.92 4.18 -2.56
N ASP A 122 2.93 3.06 -3.28
CA ASP A 122 2.84 3.03 -4.74
C ASP A 122 1.53 3.65 -5.24
N MET A 123 0.42 3.36 -4.58
CA MET A 123 -0.88 3.97 -4.87
C MET A 123 -0.86 5.49 -4.71
N ILE A 124 -0.38 5.99 -3.57
CA ILE A 124 -0.28 7.43 -3.30
C ILE A 124 0.63 8.08 -4.34
N THR A 125 1.78 7.46 -4.62
CA THR A 125 2.75 7.91 -5.62
C THR A 125 2.08 8.08 -6.99
N GLN A 126 1.42 7.03 -7.48
CA GLN A 126 0.78 7.03 -8.80
C GLN A 126 -0.34 8.07 -8.90
N GLU A 127 -1.16 8.25 -7.86
CA GLU A 127 -2.26 9.22 -7.89
C GLU A 127 -1.75 10.67 -7.83
N VAL A 128 -0.70 10.93 -7.04
CA VAL A 128 -0.06 12.25 -6.99
C VAL A 128 0.64 12.57 -8.32
N GLN A 129 1.36 11.61 -8.90
CA GLN A 129 2.00 11.77 -10.22
C GLN A 129 0.97 12.00 -11.33
N LYS A 130 -0.15 11.28 -11.29
CA LYS A 130 -1.29 11.50 -12.21
C LYS A 130 -1.86 12.91 -12.07
N ARG A 131 -1.97 13.45 -10.86
CA ARG A 131 -2.42 14.85 -10.66
C ARG A 131 -1.38 15.85 -11.21
N ALA A 132 -0.10 15.58 -11.01
CA ALA A 132 0.98 16.43 -11.50
C ALA A 132 1.10 16.43 -13.03
N ASN A 133 0.82 15.29 -13.66
CA ASN A 133 0.79 15.16 -15.12
C ASN A 133 -0.37 14.24 -15.55
N PRO A 134 -1.59 14.79 -15.74
CA PRO A 134 -2.80 14.02 -16.07
C PRO A 134 -2.68 13.19 -17.33
N GLY A 135 -1.81 13.63 -18.25
CA GLY A 135 -1.58 12.95 -19.50
C GLY A 135 -0.86 11.60 -19.35
N LEU A 136 -0.24 11.30 -18.19
CA LEU A 136 0.48 10.04 -17.92
C LEU A 136 -0.38 8.79 -18.14
N TYR A 137 -1.68 8.88 -17.89
CA TYR A 137 -2.62 7.76 -18.07
C TYR A 137 -3.62 7.99 -19.22
N GLN A 138 -3.41 9.01 -20.05
CA GLN A 138 -4.21 9.34 -21.22
C GLN A 138 -3.56 8.83 -22.53
N GLY A 139 -4.38 8.42 -23.50
CA GLY A 139 -3.95 7.90 -24.81
C GLY A 139 -4.72 6.64 -25.23
N SER A 140 -4.93 6.45 -26.55
CA SER A 140 -5.59 5.26 -27.11
C SER A 140 -4.56 4.22 -27.56
N LEU A 141 -4.85 2.94 -27.28
CA LEU A 141 -4.13 1.69 -27.57
C LEU A 141 -3.38 1.60 -28.93
N LYS A 142 -2.40 2.45 -29.21
CA LYS A 142 -1.47 2.21 -30.30
C LYS A 142 -0.40 1.25 -29.80
N LYS A 143 0.20 0.48 -30.72
CA LYS A 143 1.19 -0.58 -30.42
C LYS A 143 2.39 -0.08 -29.55
N GLY A 144 2.65 1.23 -29.48
CA GLY A 144 3.65 1.85 -28.60
C GLY A 144 3.19 2.23 -27.18
N ASP A 145 1.90 2.08 -26.82
CA ASP A 145 1.39 2.43 -25.49
C ASP A 145 1.54 1.30 -24.45
N ARG A 146 1.78 0.05 -24.87
CA ARG A 146 2.12 -1.05 -23.94
C ARG A 146 3.51 -0.86 -23.33
N ASP A 147 4.49 -0.42 -24.11
CA ASP A 147 5.83 -0.06 -23.62
C ASP A 147 5.76 1.08 -22.59
N ARG A 148 4.76 1.95 -22.72
CA ARG A 148 4.55 3.09 -21.84
C ARG A 148 4.04 2.69 -20.46
N SER A 149 3.20 1.66 -20.33
CA SER A 149 2.69 1.26 -19.01
C SER A 149 3.78 0.59 -18.16
N GLY A 150 4.63 -0.24 -18.78
CA GLY A 150 5.85 -0.75 -18.14
C GLY A 150 6.80 0.38 -17.73
N ALA A 151 6.96 1.40 -18.59
CA ALA A 151 7.79 2.57 -18.28
C ALA A 151 7.21 3.45 -17.15
N LEU A 152 5.89 3.50 -16.95
CA LEU A 152 5.28 4.24 -15.83
C LEU A 152 5.67 3.65 -14.48
N LYS A 153 5.95 2.34 -14.40
CA LYS A 153 6.44 1.69 -13.16
C LYS A 153 7.82 2.22 -12.73
N LEU A 154 8.62 2.76 -13.65
CA LEU A 154 9.90 3.39 -13.28
C LEU A 154 9.71 4.58 -12.34
N LEU A 155 8.56 5.26 -12.42
CA LEU A 155 8.24 6.42 -11.58
C LEU A 155 7.99 6.05 -10.12
N THR A 156 7.70 4.78 -9.80
CA THR A 156 7.47 4.32 -8.42
C THR A 156 8.72 3.68 -7.80
N ILE A 157 9.76 3.39 -8.60
CA ILE A 157 11.01 2.80 -8.09
C ILE A 157 11.62 3.62 -6.94
N PRO A 158 11.76 4.96 -7.04
CA PRO A 158 12.41 5.73 -5.97
C PRO A 158 11.64 5.68 -4.64
N THR A 159 10.31 5.80 -4.69
CA THR A 159 9.45 5.73 -3.49
C THR A 159 9.37 4.30 -2.94
N GLY A 160 9.40 3.29 -3.80
CA GLY A 160 9.53 1.88 -3.42
C GLY A 160 10.85 1.60 -2.69
N ILE A 161 11.98 2.12 -3.15
CA ILE A 161 13.28 2.00 -2.45
C ILE A 161 13.19 2.64 -1.06
N ALA A 162 12.61 3.84 -0.96
CA ALA A 162 12.45 4.54 0.32
C ALA A 162 11.67 3.72 1.34
N ILE A 163 10.49 3.20 0.95
CA ILE A 163 9.65 2.39 1.83
C ILE A 163 10.36 1.08 2.22
N ASN A 164 10.97 0.38 1.25
CA ASN A 164 11.70 -0.85 1.54
C ASN A 164 12.87 -0.64 2.50
N THR A 165 13.58 0.47 2.36
CA THR A 165 14.69 0.82 3.24
C THR A 165 14.17 1.17 4.64
N GLY A 166 13.15 2.01 4.75
CA GLY A 166 12.57 2.43 6.02
C GLY A 166 11.91 1.28 6.80
N LEU A 167 11.38 0.28 6.10
CA LEU A 167 10.87 -0.95 6.72
C LEU A 167 11.96 -1.96 7.09
N GLY A 168 13.23 -1.70 6.75
CA GLY A 168 14.31 -2.66 6.99
C GLY A 168 14.24 -3.92 6.12
N LEU A 169 13.61 -3.84 4.94
CA LEU A 169 13.53 -4.95 3.98
C LEU A 169 14.79 -5.05 3.10
N MET A 170 15.61 -4.01 3.07
CA MET A 170 16.86 -3.93 2.31
C MET A 170 18.08 -4.49 3.07
N THR A 171 17.87 -5.35 4.07
CA THR A 171 18.91 -6.04 4.84
C THR A 171 18.92 -7.54 4.52
N PRO A 172 19.40 -7.96 3.33
CA PRO A 172 19.28 -9.37 2.90
C PRO A 172 20.09 -10.36 3.74
N PHE A 173 21.04 -9.88 4.54
CA PHE A 173 21.95 -10.72 5.34
C PHE A 173 21.62 -10.76 6.85
N GLY A 174 20.53 -10.11 7.28
CA GLY A 174 20.24 -10.04 8.71
C GLY A 174 19.17 -9.01 9.10
N GLY A 175 18.97 -8.78 10.39
CA GLY A 175 18.01 -7.81 10.90
C GLY A 175 18.34 -6.37 10.53
N ALA A 176 17.31 -5.52 10.55
CA ALA A 176 17.55 -4.07 10.65
C ALA A 176 18.16 -3.73 12.02
N GLU A 177 18.78 -2.56 12.15
CA GLU A 177 19.40 -2.13 13.41
C GLU A 177 18.40 -2.18 14.58
N GLY A 178 18.76 -2.89 15.65
CA GLY A 178 17.87 -3.12 16.81
C GLY A 178 16.91 -4.30 16.66
N TYR A 179 16.93 -4.99 15.52
CA TYR A 179 16.06 -6.13 15.21
C TYR A 179 16.86 -7.39 14.87
N LYS A 180 16.24 -8.53 15.11
CA LYS A 180 16.69 -9.84 14.65
C LYS A 180 16.55 -9.96 13.13
N ALA A 181 17.21 -10.95 12.55
CA ALA A 181 16.84 -11.43 11.21
C ALA A 181 15.43 -12.07 11.23
N ALA A 182 14.79 -12.20 10.07
CA ALA A 182 13.52 -12.92 9.96
C ALA A 182 13.71 -14.44 10.18
N ILE A 183 14.88 -14.97 9.77
CA ILE A 183 15.40 -16.30 10.07
C ILE A 183 16.71 -16.14 10.85
N PRO A 184 16.66 -15.89 12.17
CA PRO A 184 17.85 -15.61 12.98
C PRO A 184 18.75 -16.83 13.09
N SER A 185 20.07 -16.62 13.07
CA SER A 185 21.03 -17.67 13.44
C SER A 185 21.05 -17.94 14.93
N ALA A 186 21.49 -19.14 15.30
CA ALA A 186 21.62 -19.54 16.69
C ALA A 186 22.75 -18.77 17.41
N GLU A 187 23.83 -18.47 16.69
CA GLU A 187 25.02 -17.80 17.23
C GLU A 187 24.88 -16.27 17.29
N ASP A 188 24.22 -15.65 16.30
CA ASP A 188 24.00 -14.21 16.23
C ASP A 188 22.60 -13.92 15.66
N PRO A 189 21.61 -13.60 16.50
CA PRO A 189 20.24 -13.41 16.05
C PRO A 189 20.05 -12.19 15.11
N THR A 190 21.07 -11.33 14.97
CA THR A 190 21.08 -10.25 13.97
C THR A 190 21.41 -10.74 12.57
N LYS A 191 22.01 -11.93 12.42
CA LYS A 191 22.36 -12.55 11.15
C LYS A 191 21.34 -13.60 10.76
N THR A 192 21.29 -13.89 9.46
CA THR A 192 20.43 -14.96 8.96
C THR A 192 21.18 -16.27 8.75
N ASP A 193 20.54 -17.38 9.11
CA ASP A 193 21.01 -18.73 8.75
C ASP A 193 20.79 -19.06 7.27
N ASN A 194 19.85 -18.37 6.61
CA ASN A 194 19.46 -18.67 5.25
C ASN A 194 19.12 -17.38 4.51
N VAL A 195 20.11 -16.85 3.77
CA VAL A 195 19.96 -15.62 2.97
C VAL A 195 18.81 -15.71 1.98
N LEU A 196 18.62 -16.86 1.31
CA LEU A 196 17.53 -17.03 0.35
C LEU A 196 16.16 -17.03 1.04
N GLY A 197 16.06 -17.68 2.20
CA GLY A 197 14.86 -17.68 3.05
C GLY A 197 14.57 -16.29 3.64
N GLU A 198 15.59 -15.57 4.10
CA GLU A 198 15.50 -14.20 4.61
C GLU A 198 14.96 -13.26 3.53
N MET A 199 15.52 -13.33 2.32
CA MET A 199 15.04 -12.57 1.17
C MET A 199 13.61 -12.97 0.80
N ALA A 200 13.27 -14.26 0.85
CA ALA A 200 11.92 -14.72 0.58
C ALA A 200 10.91 -14.14 1.60
N LEU A 201 11.20 -14.25 2.89
CA LEU A 201 10.35 -13.72 3.96
C LEU A 201 10.22 -12.19 3.91
N LYS A 202 11.31 -11.48 3.61
CA LYS A 202 11.30 -10.01 3.55
C LYS A 202 10.62 -9.48 2.30
N TYR A 203 11.04 -9.92 1.12
CA TYR A 203 10.55 -9.34 -0.13
C TYR A 203 9.16 -9.87 -0.52
N PHE A 204 8.83 -11.13 -0.23
CA PHE A 204 7.51 -11.68 -0.58
C PHE A 204 6.50 -11.60 0.56
N MET A 205 6.91 -11.84 1.80
CA MET A 205 5.99 -11.81 2.95
C MET A 205 6.02 -10.49 3.74
N GLY A 206 6.93 -9.56 3.39
CA GLY A 206 7.10 -8.31 4.12
C GLY A 206 7.48 -8.52 5.58
N ARG A 207 8.01 -9.69 5.96
CA ARG A 207 8.29 -10.04 7.35
C ARG A 207 9.66 -9.55 7.75
N THR A 208 9.69 -8.69 8.77
CA THR A 208 10.92 -8.27 9.46
C THR A 208 11.10 -9.07 10.74
N GLY A 209 12.33 -9.13 11.26
CA GLY A 209 12.59 -9.83 12.52
C GLY A 209 12.04 -9.08 13.74
N ASN A 210 11.96 -9.80 14.85
CA ASN A 210 11.51 -9.25 16.13
C ASN A 210 12.59 -8.34 16.74
N LEU A 211 12.19 -7.52 17.71
CA LEU A 211 13.12 -6.68 18.47
C LEU A 211 14.20 -7.54 19.16
N LEU A 212 15.45 -7.08 19.18
CA LEU A 212 16.51 -7.75 19.93
C LEU A 212 16.22 -7.74 21.43
N PRO A 213 16.70 -8.73 22.22
CA PRO A 213 16.75 -8.61 23.67
C PRO A 213 17.53 -7.36 24.08
N TYR A 214 17.14 -6.70 25.18
CA TYR A 214 17.74 -5.41 25.57
C TYR A 214 19.28 -5.45 25.66
N GLU A 215 19.84 -6.53 26.21
CA GLU A 215 21.29 -6.73 26.34
C GLU A 215 22.05 -6.74 25.00
N GLU A 216 21.41 -7.18 23.92
CA GLU A 216 21.95 -7.14 22.56
C GLU A 216 21.59 -5.84 21.87
N PHE A 217 20.37 -5.34 22.11
CA PHE A 217 19.87 -4.08 21.57
C PHE A 217 20.74 -2.90 21.99
N LYS A 218 21.12 -2.79 23.27
CA LYS A 218 21.95 -1.69 23.78
C LYS A 218 23.35 -1.65 23.16
N LYS A 219 23.86 -2.78 22.64
CA LYS A 219 25.15 -2.82 21.93
C LYS A 219 25.09 -2.09 20.59
N VAL A 220 23.93 -2.11 19.93
CA VAL A 220 23.70 -1.42 18.65
C VAL A 220 23.05 -0.04 18.83
N ARG A 221 22.30 0.15 19.91
CA ARG A 221 21.59 1.39 20.28
C ARG A 221 21.87 1.75 21.73
N PRO A 222 23.11 2.18 22.06
CA PRO A 222 23.47 2.59 23.42
C PRO A 222 22.79 3.90 23.83
N ASP A 223 22.21 4.62 22.88
CA ASP A 223 21.46 5.86 23.11
C ASP A 223 20.05 5.63 23.70
N VAL A 224 19.62 4.37 23.88
CA VAL A 224 18.26 4.03 24.35
C VAL A 224 18.31 3.34 25.71
N SER A 225 17.62 3.93 26.69
CA SER A 225 17.55 3.39 28.05
C SER A 225 16.66 2.15 28.14
N ALA A 226 16.82 1.36 29.20
CA ALA A 226 15.99 0.18 29.44
C ALA A 226 14.50 0.55 29.59
N SER A 227 14.23 1.73 30.17
CA SER A 227 12.90 2.30 30.34
C SER A 227 12.27 2.61 28.98
N GLU A 228 12.97 3.35 28.11
CA GLU A 228 12.53 3.67 26.75
C GLU A 228 12.27 2.39 25.93
N PHE A 229 13.18 1.43 26.00
CA PHE A 229 13.02 0.13 25.34
C PHE A 229 11.77 -0.62 25.83
N GLY A 230 11.53 -0.62 27.15
CA GLY A 230 10.35 -1.23 27.76
C GLY A 230 9.05 -0.56 27.30
N LYS A 231 9.00 0.78 27.31
CA LYS A 231 7.87 1.59 26.83
C LYS A 231 7.57 1.28 25.35
N TYR A 232 8.60 1.23 24.52
CA TYR A 232 8.45 0.92 23.10
C TYR A 232 7.90 -0.49 22.85
N LYS A 233 8.43 -1.47 23.59
CA LYS A 233 7.93 -2.85 23.53
C LYS A 233 6.46 -2.90 23.94
N ALA A 234 6.07 -2.22 25.01
CA ALA A 234 4.68 -2.14 25.44
C ALA A 234 3.78 -1.53 24.34
N PHE A 235 4.17 -0.38 23.78
CA PHE A 235 3.47 0.25 22.66
C PHE A 235 3.29 -0.68 21.45
N LYS A 236 4.34 -1.42 21.07
CA LYS A 236 4.28 -2.36 19.93
C LYS A 236 3.24 -3.46 20.12
N TYR A 237 3.04 -3.93 21.35
CA TYR A 237 2.06 -4.98 21.66
C TYR A 237 0.71 -4.47 22.17
N ASP A 238 0.58 -3.18 22.48
CA ASP A 238 -0.70 -2.60 22.89
C ASP A 238 -1.71 -2.63 21.73
N LYS A 239 -2.94 -3.03 22.00
CA LYS A 239 -4.02 -3.08 20.99
C LYS A 239 -5.21 -2.19 21.38
N ARG A 240 -5.08 -1.44 22.47
CA ARG A 240 -6.13 -0.53 22.93
C ARG A 240 -6.28 0.61 21.93
N GLU A 241 -7.52 0.88 21.57
CA GLU A 241 -7.87 1.98 20.67
C GLU A 241 -7.59 3.30 21.37
N ASP A 242 -6.88 4.17 20.68
CA ASP A 242 -6.56 5.53 21.09
C ASP A 242 -6.61 6.44 19.86
N TRP A 243 -7.56 7.37 19.88
CA TRP A 243 -7.91 8.18 18.73
C TRP A 243 -7.31 9.58 18.81
N ASN A 244 -6.64 9.92 19.90
CA ASN A 244 -6.15 11.27 20.16
C ASN A 244 -4.61 11.31 20.18
N PRO A 245 -3.94 11.76 19.11
CA PRO A 245 -2.48 11.82 19.09
C PRO A 245 -1.86 12.96 19.93
N PHE A 246 -2.68 13.81 20.56
CA PHE A 246 -2.23 15.07 21.16
C PHE A 246 -2.12 15.07 22.68
N ASP A 247 -2.54 14.00 23.37
CA ASP A 247 -2.45 13.90 24.83
C ASP A 247 -1.15 13.22 25.29
N ASP A 248 -0.76 12.11 24.67
CA ASP A 248 0.42 11.31 25.04
C ASP A 248 1.40 11.06 23.88
N GLY A 249 1.18 11.74 22.74
CA GLY A 249 2.00 11.62 21.54
C GLY A 249 1.79 10.31 20.78
N LYS A 250 0.81 9.49 21.16
CA LYS A 250 0.49 8.20 20.55
C LYS A 250 -0.95 8.20 20.02
N ALA A 251 -1.18 7.44 18.96
CA ALA A 251 -2.54 7.06 18.61
C ALA A 251 -2.52 5.65 18.08
N THR A 252 -3.56 4.88 18.42
CA THR A 252 -3.76 3.50 18.02
C THR A 252 -5.15 3.35 17.43
N LEU A 253 -5.23 3.15 16.13
CA LEU A 253 -6.48 3.03 15.38
C LEU A 253 -6.64 1.60 14.85
N LEU A 254 -7.88 1.20 14.63
CA LEU A 254 -8.24 -0.05 13.93
C LEU A 254 -7.68 -1.30 14.64
N ALA A 255 -7.89 -1.39 15.95
CA ALA A 255 -7.47 -2.47 16.86
C ALA A 255 -5.96 -2.72 16.86
N GLY A 256 -5.15 -1.65 16.73
CA GLY A 256 -3.70 -1.76 16.65
C GLY A 256 -3.15 -1.93 15.24
N ALA A 257 -4.00 -1.88 14.20
CA ALA A 257 -3.56 -2.00 12.82
C ALA A 257 -2.85 -0.73 12.32
N LEU A 258 -3.17 0.44 12.86
CA LEU A 258 -2.43 1.67 12.59
C LEU A 258 -2.04 2.28 13.94
N LYS A 259 -0.75 2.53 14.15
CA LYS A 259 -0.28 3.24 15.33
C LYS A 259 0.68 4.34 14.94
N MET A 260 0.73 5.38 15.75
CA MET A 260 1.74 6.42 15.66
C MET A 260 2.30 6.69 17.04
N THR A 261 3.56 7.09 17.08
CA THR A 261 4.21 7.57 18.30
C THR A 261 5.28 8.58 17.90
N ASP A 262 5.46 9.61 18.71
CA ASP A 262 6.60 10.53 18.65
C ASP A 262 7.85 10.00 19.38
N GLU A 263 7.67 9.13 20.37
CA GLU A 263 8.69 8.50 21.23
C GLU A 263 9.20 7.12 20.74
N GLY A 264 9.15 6.82 19.44
CA GLY A 264 9.64 5.54 18.93
C GLY A 264 11.16 5.35 19.13
N ILE A 265 11.63 4.09 19.16
CA ILE A 265 13.08 3.81 19.27
C ILE A 265 13.88 4.37 18.09
N HIS A 266 13.25 4.69 16.96
CA HIS A 266 13.86 5.37 15.82
C HIS A 266 13.33 6.81 15.67
N GLY A 267 12.95 7.43 16.79
CA GLY A 267 12.21 8.69 16.82
C GLY A 267 10.74 8.49 16.42
N PRO A 268 10.07 9.57 15.97
CA PRO A 268 8.68 9.49 15.56
C PRO A 268 8.48 8.41 14.48
N GLU A 269 7.49 7.54 14.66
CA GLU A 269 7.23 6.42 13.75
C GLU A 269 5.74 6.23 13.49
N LEU A 270 5.45 5.76 12.28
CA LEU A 270 4.13 5.27 11.89
C LEU A 270 4.20 3.75 11.82
N GLN A 271 3.45 3.06 12.66
CA GLN A 271 3.32 1.62 12.61
C GLN A 271 2.05 1.21 11.86
N PHE A 272 2.18 0.27 10.95
CA PHE A 272 1.04 -0.31 10.27
C PHE A 272 1.15 -1.83 10.23
N LEU A 273 0.14 -2.50 10.79
CA LEU A 273 0.03 -3.95 10.98
C LEU A 273 1.29 -4.55 11.61
N GLY A 274 1.79 -3.88 12.68
CA GLY A 274 2.95 -4.30 13.46
C GLY A 274 4.31 -3.98 12.84
N ARG A 275 4.35 -3.31 11.68
CA ARG A 275 5.59 -2.85 11.02
C ARG A 275 5.78 -1.36 11.28
N GLY A 276 6.89 -0.96 11.87
CA GLY A 276 7.21 0.46 12.10
C GLY A 276 7.86 1.08 10.86
N LEU A 277 7.48 2.30 10.52
CA LEU A 277 8.10 3.13 9.50
C LEU A 277 8.53 4.45 10.15
N PRO A 278 9.84 4.64 10.43
CA PRO A 278 10.34 5.86 11.05
C PRO A 278 10.09 7.08 10.16
N VAL A 279 9.75 8.22 10.76
CA VAL A 279 9.50 9.48 10.05
C VAL A 279 10.78 9.99 9.39
N THR A 280 11.91 9.90 10.10
CA THR A 280 13.21 10.42 9.67
C THR A 280 13.81 9.60 8.54
N THR A 281 13.85 8.27 8.66
CA THR A 281 14.57 7.39 7.73
C THR A 281 13.67 6.60 6.77
N GLY A 282 12.34 6.68 6.93
CA GLY A 282 11.36 6.07 6.03
C GLY A 282 10.46 7.08 5.32
N ILE A 283 9.64 7.82 6.09
CA ILE A 283 8.63 8.73 5.54
C ILE A 283 9.28 9.92 4.83
N THR A 284 10.33 10.51 5.40
CA THR A 284 11.02 11.67 4.83
C THR A 284 11.70 11.33 3.48
N PRO A 285 12.48 10.24 3.35
CA PRO A 285 12.97 9.76 2.06
C PRO A 285 11.84 9.47 1.05
N TYR A 286 10.71 8.89 1.49
CA TYR A 286 9.57 8.65 0.62
C TYR A 286 8.95 9.95 0.11
N ALA A 287 8.68 10.91 1.00
CA ALA A 287 8.03 12.17 0.66
C ALA A 287 8.90 13.02 -0.27
N THR A 288 10.21 13.07 -0.01
CA THR A 288 11.18 13.79 -0.86
C THR A 288 11.39 13.11 -2.21
N ALA A 289 11.42 11.77 -2.26
CA ALA A 289 11.41 11.02 -3.53
C ALA A 289 10.14 11.31 -4.35
N LEU A 290 8.97 11.32 -3.71
CA LEU A 290 7.71 11.67 -4.37
C LEU A 290 7.72 13.11 -4.87
N ALA A 291 8.15 14.06 -4.05
CA ALA A 291 8.24 15.48 -4.41
C ALA A 291 9.21 15.71 -5.59
N GLY A 292 10.38 15.08 -5.56
CA GLY A 292 11.35 15.12 -6.64
C GLY A 292 10.79 14.52 -7.94
N SER A 293 10.04 13.42 -7.84
CA SER A 293 9.38 12.81 -9.00
C SER A 293 8.33 13.72 -9.62
N VAL A 294 7.48 14.33 -8.78
CA VAL A 294 6.48 15.32 -9.20
C VAL A 294 7.13 16.52 -9.86
N ALA A 295 8.21 17.06 -9.28
CA ALA A 295 8.96 18.17 -9.86
C ALA A 295 9.54 17.80 -11.24
N GLY A 296 10.07 16.58 -11.39
CA GLY A 296 10.56 16.06 -12.66
C GLY A 296 9.48 15.89 -13.73
N LEU A 297 8.25 15.59 -13.32
CA LEU A 297 7.09 15.40 -14.22
C LEU A 297 6.40 16.70 -14.64
N ARG A 298 6.45 17.73 -13.79
CA ARG A 298 5.67 18.96 -13.95
C ARG A 298 6.07 19.72 -15.22
N GLY A 299 5.07 20.15 -15.99
CA GLY A 299 5.28 20.94 -17.21
C GLY A 299 5.86 20.18 -18.41
N ARG A 300 6.12 18.87 -18.27
CA ARG A 300 6.68 18.06 -19.37
C ARG A 300 5.61 17.40 -20.22
N LYS A 301 5.82 17.40 -21.53
CA LYS A 301 5.03 16.59 -22.47
C LYS A 301 5.21 15.12 -22.15
N VAL A 302 4.08 14.42 -22.15
CA VAL A 302 3.99 12.99 -21.85
C VAL A 302 4.82 12.18 -22.85
N GLY A 303 5.73 11.35 -22.32
CA GLY A 303 6.60 10.49 -23.12
C GLY A 303 7.82 10.04 -22.32
N LYS A 304 8.78 9.40 -22.99
CA LYS A 304 10.01 8.88 -22.37
C LYS A 304 10.77 9.95 -21.59
N GLY A 305 10.84 11.18 -22.09
CA GLY A 305 11.51 12.30 -21.44
C GLY A 305 10.85 12.76 -20.13
N ALA A 306 9.52 12.69 -20.03
CA ALA A 306 8.82 12.97 -18.78
C ALA A 306 9.03 11.85 -17.75
N ILE A 307 8.93 10.58 -18.19
CA ILE A 307 9.16 9.42 -17.31
C ILE A 307 10.58 9.40 -16.78
N THR A 308 11.57 9.63 -17.65
CA THR A 308 12.99 9.68 -17.27
C THR A 308 13.24 10.80 -16.26
N ALA A 309 12.69 12.00 -16.51
CA ALA A 309 12.87 13.11 -15.60
C ALA A 309 12.14 12.95 -14.27
N GLY A 310 10.93 12.37 -14.26
CA GLY A 310 10.23 12.00 -13.04
C GLY A 310 10.96 10.92 -12.24
N THR A 311 11.62 9.98 -12.92
CA THR A 311 12.41 8.94 -12.25
C THR A 311 13.69 9.52 -11.67
N LEU A 312 14.46 10.29 -12.45
CA LEU A 312 15.68 10.96 -12.01
C LEU A 312 15.42 11.98 -10.91
N GLY A 313 14.35 12.77 -11.03
CA GLY A 313 13.91 13.68 -9.98
C GLY A 313 13.55 12.94 -8.70
N GLY A 314 12.89 11.77 -8.81
CA GLY A 314 12.60 10.93 -7.67
C GLY A 314 13.84 10.34 -7.00
N LEU A 315 14.84 9.90 -7.78
CA LEU A 315 16.12 9.41 -7.26
C LEU A 315 16.92 10.53 -6.57
N ALA A 316 16.96 11.73 -7.16
CA ALA A 316 17.61 12.89 -6.55
C ALA A 316 16.92 13.28 -5.23
N GLY A 317 15.58 13.30 -5.23
CA GLY A 317 14.76 13.53 -4.03
C GLY A 317 15.02 12.48 -2.94
N LEU A 318 15.06 11.20 -3.31
CA LEU A 318 15.40 10.09 -2.42
C LEU A 318 16.76 10.29 -1.76
N GLY A 319 17.80 10.58 -2.55
CA GLY A 319 19.14 10.81 -2.03
C GLY A 319 19.20 11.98 -1.06
N ALA A 320 18.57 13.11 -1.41
CA ALA A 320 18.48 14.27 -0.52
C ALA A 320 17.73 13.93 0.78
N GLY A 321 16.61 13.21 0.69
CA GLY A 321 15.83 12.77 1.85
C GLY A 321 16.57 11.80 2.75
N GLN A 322 17.36 10.88 2.19
CA GLN A 322 18.21 9.97 2.96
C GLN A 322 19.30 10.73 3.72
N VAL A 323 19.96 11.70 3.07
CA VAL A 323 20.98 12.53 3.73
C VAL A 323 20.38 13.34 4.88
N VAL A 324 19.27 14.06 4.62
CA VAL A 324 18.59 14.87 5.64
C VAL A 324 18.04 13.99 6.77
N GLY A 325 17.37 12.90 6.42
CA GLY A 325 16.79 11.96 7.37
C GLY A 325 17.83 11.34 8.29
N ASN A 326 18.97 10.89 7.73
CA ASN A 326 20.07 10.33 8.52
C ASN A 326 20.75 11.39 9.38
N ALA A 327 20.92 12.62 8.89
CA ALA A 327 21.49 13.71 9.68
C ALA A 327 20.62 14.06 10.89
N ILE A 328 19.29 14.14 10.70
CA ILE A 328 18.32 14.36 11.79
C ILE A 328 18.36 13.20 12.78
N GLU A 329 18.37 11.96 12.30
CA GLU A 329 18.40 10.77 13.16
C GLU A 329 19.71 10.70 13.98
N GLN A 330 20.86 11.00 13.38
CA GLN A 330 22.14 11.05 14.10
C GLN A 330 22.15 12.12 15.20
N GLU A 331 21.63 13.30 14.91
CA GLU A 331 21.52 14.38 15.89
C GLU A 331 20.58 13.98 17.04
N ARG A 332 19.44 13.34 16.71
CA ARG A 332 18.50 12.82 17.72
C ARG A 332 19.18 11.81 18.64
N ARG A 333 19.89 10.83 18.07
CA ARG A 333 20.62 9.82 18.86
C ARG A 333 21.67 10.45 19.78
N ARG A 334 22.40 11.46 19.31
CA ARG A 334 23.37 12.20 20.13
C ARG A 334 22.69 12.88 21.31
N ARG A 335 21.55 13.53 21.08
CA ARG A 335 20.77 14.18 22.15
C ARG A 335 20.24 13.17 23.16
N ASN A 336 19.68 12.06 22.68
CA ASN A 336 19.12 11.01 23.54
C ASN A 336 20.20 10.41 24.45
N MET A 337 21.40 10.17 23.91
CA MET A 337 22.54 9.66 24.68
C MET A 337 22.93 10.62 25.80
N VAL A 338 23.07 11.92 25.49
CA VAL A 338 23.41 12.95 26.50
C VAL A 338 22.30 13.08 27.56
N GLU A 339 21.04 13.08 27.14
CA GLU A 339 19.90 13.19 28.06
C GLU A 339 19.81 11.99 29.01
N ASN A 340 19.99 10.77 28.49
CA ASN A 340 19.96 9.56 29.29
C ASN A 340 21.18 9.46 30.23
N GLU A 341 22.37 9.94 29.81
CA GLU A 341 23.54 10.07 30.69
C GLU A 341 23.27 11.05 31.85
N LEU A 342 22.67 12.21 31.56
CA LEU A 342 22.34 13.23 32.56
C LEU A 342 21.27 12.74 33.55
N ASN A 343 20.32 11.93 33.08
CA ASN A 343 19.25 11.36 33.90
C ASN A 343 19.66 10.10 34.67
N GLY A 344 20.89 9.59 34.45
CA GLY A 344 21.37 8.36 35.09
C GLY A 344 20.63 7.10 34.61
N GLU A 345 20.13 7.11 33.37
CA GLU A 345 19.38 5.99 32.77
C GLU A 345 20.24 5.04 31.91
N LEU A 346 21.52 5.36 31.69
CA LEU A 346 22.51 4.57 30.94
C LEU A 346 23.55 3.88 31.82
#